data_AF-A0AAD5QSF4-F1
#
_entry.id   AF-A0AAD5QSF4-F1
#
_cell.length_a   1.000
_cell.length_b   1.000
_cell.length_c   1.000
_cell.angle_alpha   90.00
_cell.angle_beta   90.00
_cell.angle_gamma   90.00
#
_symmetry.space_group_name_H-M   'P 1'
#
loop_
_entity.id
_entity.type
_entity.pdbx_description
1 polymer ?
#
loop_
_entity_poly.entity_id
_entity_poly.type
_entity_poly.pdbx_seq_one_letter_code
_entity_poly.pdbx_strand_id
1 'polypeptide(L)'
;MRSGFRELASERLARALQECEGSGRLWAEAIWMEERHGRRAKSVDALKRCEHNPHVLVAAARLFWAERKVKKAREWFQRAINVDPDNGDAYAHCYKFELLLGTEDEQEKVLKKCEEAEPRHGELWVSVSKDPKHWRKQTGEILKTVVNNIPIPS
;
A
#
# COMPACT_ATOMS: atom_id res chain seq x y z
N MET A 1 8.50 0.19 12.09
CA MET A 1 8.59 0.89 13.40
C MET A 1 8.44 -0.13 14.52
N ARG A 2 9.51 -0.46 15.26
CA ARG A 2 9.51 -1.53 16.29
C ARG A 2 9.95 -1.05 17.69
N SER A 3 10.23 0.24 17.88
CA SER A 3 10.74 0.80 19.15
C SER A 3 10.23 2.23 19.36
N GLY A 4 10.00 2.63 20.62
CA GLY A 4 9.35 3.87 21.06
C GLY A 4 10.06 5.22 20.77
N PHE A 5 10.83 5.34 19.69
CA PHE A 5 11.55 6.56 19.29
C PHE A 5 10.85 7.27 18.12
N ARG A 6 9.57 7.63 18.29
CA ARG A 6 8.76 8.23 17.21
C ARG A 6 9.30 9.59 16.75
N GLU A 7 9.75 10.44 17.66
CA GLU A 7 10.26 11.78 17.35
C GLU A 7 11.55 11.71 16.53
N LEU A 8 12.52 10.89 16.95
CA LEU A 8 13.77 10.69 16.22
C LEU A 8 13.52 10.08 14.82
N ALA A 9 12.55 9.16 14.71
CA ALA A 9 12.15 8.61 13.43
C ALA A 9 11.54 9.68 12.51
N SER A 10 10.74 10.60 13.06
CA SER A 10 10.16 11.72 12.32
C SER A 10 11.24 12.68 11.81
N GLU A 11 12.20 13.04 12.65
CA GLU A 11 13.31 13.94 12.27
C GLU A 11 14.16 13.32 11.13
N ARG A 12 14.52 12.04 11.26
CA ARG A 12 15.27 11.32 10.23
C ARG A 12 14.50 11.23 8.92
N LEU A 13 13.19 10.97 8.99
CA LEU A 13 12.34 10.91 7.82
C LEU A 13 12.20 12.27 7.13
N ALA A 14 12.09 13.36 7.91
CA ALA A 14 12.06 14.71 7.38
C ALA A 14 13.35 15.06 6.62
N ARG A 15 14.51 14.71 7.17
CA ARG A 15 15.80 14.89 6.48
C ARG A 15 15.89 14.04 5.20
N ALA A 16 15.47 12.78 5.27
CA ALA A 16 15.44 11.89 4.11
C ALA A 16 14.52 12.42 2.99
N LEU A 17 13.39 13.04 3.34
CA LEU A 17 12.51 13.69 2.36
C LEU A 17 13.12 14.94 1.75
N GLN A 18 13.91 15.73 2.48
CA GLN A 18 14.61 16.89 1.93
C GLN A 18 15.65 16.48 0.89
N GLU A 19 16.37 15.39 1.13
CA GLU A 19 17.38 14.87 0.21
C GLU A 19 16.75 14.09 -0.97
N CYS A 20 15.62 13.41 -0.73
CA CYS A 20 14.97 12.51 -1.69
C CYS A 20 13.48 12.85 -1.86
N GLU A 21 13.18 14.06 -2.36
CA GLU A 21 11.80 14.55 -2.50
C GLU A 21 10.92 13.72 -3.45
N GLY A 22 11.53 12.94 -4.37
CA GLY A 22 10.83 12.08 -5.33
C GLY A 22 10.54 10.65 -4.84
N SER A 23 10.94 10.29 -3.62
CA SER A 23 10.76 8.92 -3.12
C SER A 23 9.36 8.70 -2.57
N GLY A 24 8.49 8.08 -3.37
CA GLY A 24 7.12 7.78 -2.95
C GLY A 24 7.01 6.83 -1.75
N ARG A 25 8.04 6.01 -1.49
CA ARG A 25 8.10 5.15 -0.29
C ARG A 25 8.29 5.98 0.98
N LEU A 26 9.22 6.94 0.97
CA LEU A 26 9.43 7.84 2.11
C LEU A 26 8.19 8.68 2.37
N TRP A 27 7.53 9.15 1.32
CA TRP A 27 6.27 9.88 1.44
C TRP A 27 5.14 9.02 2.00
N ALA A 28 5.01 7.76 1.56
CA ALA A 28 4.03 6.83 2.10
C ALA A 28 4.21 6.63 3.62
N GLU A 29 5.46 6.44 4.08
CA GLU A 29 5.76 6.36 5.52
C GLU A 29 5.51 7.68 6.24
N ALA A 30 5.83 8.82 5.63
CA ALA A 30 5.64 10.14 6.23
C ALA A 30 4.17 10.46 6.47
N ILE A 31 3.27 9.99 5.61
CA ILE A 31 1.82 10.11 5.82
C ILE A 31 1.38 9.38 7.09
N TRP A 32 1.92 8.20 7.39
CA TRP A 32 1.54 7.42 8.58
C TRP A 32 2.25 7.88 9.86
N MET A 33 3.43 8.49 9.73
CA MET A 33 4.16 9.13 10.83
C MET A 33 3.43 10.36 11.38
N GLU A 34 2.76 11.10 10.50
CA GLU A 34 2.00 12.29 10.84
C GLU A 34 0.83 11.98 11.80
N GLU A 35 0.49 12.96 12.63
CA GLU A 35 -0.70 12.88 13.48
C GLU A 35 -1.96 12.69 12.64
N ARG A 36 -2.95 11.99 13.20
CA ARG A 36 -4.15 11.56 12.47
C ARG A 36 -4.84 12.70 11.71
N HIS A 37 -4.86 13.91 12.29
CA HIS A 37 -5.43 15.11 11.66
C HIS A 37 -4.58 15.67 10.51
N GLY A 38 -3.26 15.51 10.55
CA GLY A 38 -2.31 16.01 9.55
C GLY A 38 -2.11 15.07 8.35
N ARG A 39 -2.43 13.77 8.48
CA ARG A 39 -2.19 12.76 7.42
C ARG A 39 -2.75 13.14 6.06
N ARG A 40 -3.93 13.78 6.04
CA ARG A 40 -4.60 14.23 4.80
C ARG A 40 -3.87 15.38 4.11
N ALA A 41 -3.34 16.34 4.88
CA ALA A 41 -2.53 17.40 4.29
C ALA A 41 -1.23 16.82 3.72
N LYS A 42 -0.57 15.94 4.49
CA LYS A 42 0.66 15.27 4.07
C LYS A 42 0.49 14.43 2.82
N SER A 43 -0.64 13.74 2.66
CA SER A 43 -0.91 12.95 1.46
C SER A 43 -1.11 13.79 0.21
N VAL A 44 -1.72 14.98 0.33
CA VAL A 44 -1.82 15.93 -0.78
C VAL A 44 -0.44 16.42 -1.21
N ASP A 45 0.45 16.73 -0.26
CA ASP A 45 1.82 17.12 -0.58
C ASP A 45 2.60 15.99 -1.24
N ALA A 46 2.47 14.76 -0.72
CA ALA A 46 3.06 13.57 -1.33
C ALA A 46 2.61 13.37 -2.78
N LEU A 47 1.32 13.57 -3.07
CA LEU A 47 0.77 13.42 -4.42
C LEU A 47 1.27 14.49 -5.38
N LYS A 48 1.47 15.73 -4.91
CA LYS A 48 2.06 16.80 -5.75
C LYS A 48 3.52 16.52 -6.11
N ARG A 49 4.26 15.86 -5.22
CA ARG A 49 5.68 15.53 -5.43
C ARG A 49 5.88 14.22 -6.17
N CYS A 50 4.96 13.26 -6.00
CA CYS A 50 5.07 11.87 -6.48
C CYS A 50 3.75 11.39 -7.12
N GLU A 51 3.25 12.12 -8.11
CA GLU A 51 1.88 11.96 -8.67
C GLU A 51 1.58 10.56 -9.25
N HIS A 52 2.61 9.82 -9.64
CA HIS A 52 2.50 8.50 -10.25
C HIS A 52 3.23 7.40 -9.48
N ASN A 53 3.41 7.56 -8.16
CA ASN A 53 4.03 6.51 -7.36
C ASN A 53 2.96 5.59 -6.73
N PRO A 54 3.02 4.26 -6.97
CA PRO A 54 2.03 3.33 -6.44
C PRO A 54 2.01 3.31 -4.90
N HIS A 55 3.14 3.52 -4.23
CA HIS A 55 3.20 3.54 -2.76
C HIS A 55 2.41 4.73 -2.17
N VAL A 56 2.49 5.90 -2.79
CA VAL A 56 1.75 7.10 -2.34
C VAL A 56 0.26 6.93 -2.60
N LEU A 57 -0.11 6.37 -3.76
CA LEU A 57 -1.51 6.07 -4.09
C LEU A 57 -2.12 5.05 -3.12
N VAL A 58 -1.40 3.98 -2.79
CA VAL A 58 -1.81 3.00 -1.77
C VAL A 58 -1.94 3.65 -0.40
N ALA A 59 -1.00 4.52 0.00
CA ALA A 59 -1.08 5.23 1.27
C ALA A 59 -2.33 6.14 1.34
N ALA A 60 -2.63 6.88 0.27
CA ALA A 60 -3.83 7.69 0.16
C ALA A 60 -5.12 6.84 0.17
N ALA A 61 -5.14 5.70 -0.52
CA ALA A 61 -6.26 4.77 -0.50
C ALA A 61 -6.52 4.22 0.91
N ARG A 62 -5.46 3.86 1.64
CA ARG A 62 -5.54 3.41 3.04
C ARG A 62 -6.03 4.52 3.98
N LEU A 63 -5.73 5.80 3.72
CA LEU A 63 -6.33 6.91 4.47
C LEU A 63 -7.84 7.01 4.23
N PHE A 64 -8.29 6.93 2.98
CA PHE A 64 -9.73 6.92 2.67
C PHE A 64 -10.43 5.73 3.31
N TRP A 65 -9.76 4.58 3.37
CA TRP A 65 -10.26 3.41 4.06
C TRP A 65 -10.42 3.67 5.57
N ALA A 66 -9.42 4.25 6.24
CA ALA A 66 -9.51 4.63 7.65
C ALA A 66 -10.61 5.69 7.93
N GLU A 67 -10.86 6.58 6.97
CA GLU A 67 -11.96 7.57 7.01
C GLU A 67 -13.34 6.98 6.65
N ARG A 68 -13.45 5.65 6.44
CA ARG A 68 -14.68 4.95 6.01
C ARG A 68 -15.25 5.42 4.66
N LYS A 69 -14.43 6.05 3.81
CA LYS A 69 -14.82 6.49 2.45
C LYS A 69 -14.59 5.38 1.44
N VAL A 70 -15.44 4.34 1.50
CA VAL A 70 -15.29 3.09 0.72
C VAL A 70 -15.13 3.32 -0.79
N LYS A 71 -16.03 4.10 -1.40
CA LYS A 71 -16.00 4.36 -2.86
C LYS A 71 -14.67 4.99 -3.31
N LYS A 72 -14.20 6.01 -2.57
CA LYS A 72 -12.93 6.68 -2.86
C LYS A 72 -11.74 5.76 -2.61
N ALA A 73 -11.73 5.01 -1.51
CA ALA A 73 -10.67 4.05 -1.25
C ALA A 73 -10.50 3.07 -2.41
N ARG A 74 -11.61 2.52 -2.92
CA ARG A 74 -11.63 1.62 -4.08
C ARG A 74 -11.06 2.25 -5.34
N GLU A 75 -11.54 3.43 -5.72
CA GLU A 75 -11.03 4.17 -6.89
C GLU A 75 -9.51 4.39 -6.80
N TRP A 76 -9.01 4.74 -5.62
CA TRP A 76 -7.59 5.01 -5.40
C TRP A 76 -6.75 3.73 -5.40
N PHE A 77 -7.27 2.62 -4.86
CA PHE A 77 -6.61 1.31 -4.97
C PHE A 77 -6.52 0.85 -6.43
N GLN A 78 -7.60 1.01 -7.20
CA GLN A 78 -7.59 0.68 -8.63
C GLN A 78 -6.61 1.56 -9.40
N ARG A 79 -6.53 2.86 -9.07
CA ARG A 79 -5.52 3.75 -9.65
C ARG A 79 -4.09 3.29 -9.32
N ALA A 80 -3.84 2.86 -8.08
CA ALA A 80 -2.52 2.36 -7.69
C ALA A 80 -2.10 1.12 -8.50
N ILE A 81 -3.03 0.17 -8.66
CA ILE A 81 -2.83 -1.04 -9.48
C ILE A 81 -2.59 -0.68 -10.95
N ASN A 82 -3.36 0.26 -11.51
CA ASN A 82 -3.21 0.62 -12.92
C ASN A 82 -1.92 1.38 -13.22
N VAL A 83 -1.39 2.13 -12.25
CA VAL A 83 -0.13 2.88 -12.38
C VAL A 83 1.07 1.93 -12.39
N ASP A 84 1.05 0.90 -11.55
CA ASP A 84 2.10 -0.12 -11.51
C ASP A 84 1.50 -1.51 -11.25
N PRO A 85 1.10 -2.23 -12.32
CA PRO A 85 0.57 -3.58 -12.22
C PRO A 85 1.60 -4.62 -11.74
N ASP A 86 2.89 -4.29 -11.72
CA ASP A 86 3.94 -5.22 -11.27
C ASP A 86 4.18 -5.13 -9.74
N ASN A 87 3.51 -4.18 -9.08
CA ASN A 87 3.60 -3.99 -7.63
C ASN A 87 2.54 -4.82 -6.88
N GLY A 88 2.94 -5.99 -6.39
CA GLY A 88 2.11 -6.92 -5.65
C GLY A 88 1.57 -6.36 -4.32
N ASP A 89 2.25 -5.39 -3.71
CA ASP A 89 1.76 -4.76 -2.48
C ASP A 89 0.46 -3.97 -2.73
N ALA A 90 0.31 -3.36 -3.92
CA ALA A 90 -0.89 -2.62 -4.29
C ALA A 90 -2.12 -3.56 -4.38
N TYR A 91 -1.94 -4.73 -5.01
CA TYR A 91 -2.96 -5.79 -5.05
C TYR A 91 -3.27 -6.32 -3.65
N ALA A 92 -2.25 -6.56 -2.83
CA ALA A 92 -2.45 -7.09 -1.48
C ALA A 92 -3.26 -6.13 -0.59
N HIS A 93 -2.96 -4.83 -0.64
CA HIS A 93 -3.74 -3.83 0.08
C HIS A 93 -5.17 -3.70 -0.47
N CYS A 94 -5.35 -3.72 -1.78
CA CYS A 94 -6.67 -3.66 -2.42
C CYS A 94 -7.51 -4.89 -2.06
N TYR A 95 -6.94 -6.09 -2.15
CA TYR A 95 -7.62 -7.33 -1.81
C TYR A 95 -8.01 -7.39 -0.32
N LYS A 96 -7.13 -6.94 0.59
CA LYS A 96 -7.47 -6.80 2.02
C LYS A 96 -8.66 -5.88 2.24
N PHE A 97 -8.71 -4.77 1.51
CA PHE A 97 -9.82 -3.82 1.57
C PHE A 97 -11.13 -4.46 1.08
N GLU A 98 -11.13 -5.15 -0.07
CA GLU A 98 -12.33 -5.81 -0.59
C GLU A 98 -12.79 -7.01 0.27
N LEU A 99 -11.87 -7.72 0.93
CA LEU A 99 -12.24 -8.76 1.92
C LEU A 99 -13.03 -8.21 3.10
N LEU A 100 -12.82 -6.94 3.47
CA LEU A 100 -13.42 -6.34 4.65
C LEU A 100 -14.65 -5.49 4.34
N LEU A 101 -14.70 -4.87 3.15
CA LEU A 101 -15.73 -3.89 2.78
C LEU A 101 -16.36 -4.12 1.41
N GLY A 102 -15.84 -5.06 0.62
CA GLY A 102 -16.30 -5.37 -0.73
C GLY A 102 -17.19 -6.61 -0.80
N THR A 103 -17.69 -6.90 -2.00
CA THR A 103 -18.41 -8.14 -2.30
C THR A 103 -17.46 -9.24 -2.80
N GLU A 104 -17.94 -10.49 -2.81
CA GLU A 104 -17.16 -11.63 -3.36
C GLU A 104 -16.76 -11.38 -4.83
N ASP A 105 -17.64 -10.78 -5.63
CA ASP A 105 -17.33 -10.40 -7.01
C ASP A 105 -16.15 -9.40 -7.11
N GLU A 106 -16.07 -8.44 -6.19
CA GLU A 106 -14.99 -7.44 -6.18
C GLU A 106 -13.67 -8.08 -5.74
N GLN A 107 -13.72 -8.99 -4.78
CA GLN A 107 -12.56 -9.78 -4.36
C GLN A 107 -12.03 -10.64 -5.51
N GLU A 108 -12.91 -11.33 -6.23
CA GLU A 108 -12.53 -12.17 -7.36
C GLU A 108 -11.94 -11.35 -8.51
N LYS A 109 -12.48 -10.14 -8.78
CA LYS A 109 -11.91 -9.23 -9.77
C LYS A 109 -10.48 -8.81 -9.45
N VAL A 110 -10.18 -8.50 -8.19
CA VAL A 110 -8.82 -8.13 -7.78
C VAL A 110 -7.88 -9.33 -7.88
N LEU A 111 -8.35 -10.52 -7.49
CA LEU A 111 -7.59 -11.76 -7.58
C LEU A 111 -7.23 -12.10 -9.04
N LYS A 112 -8.22 -12.10 -9.94
CA LYS A 112 -8.01 -12.34 -11.38
C LYS A 112 -7.01 -11.36 -11.98
N LYS A 113 -7.16 -10.06 -11.68
CA LYS A 113 -6.20 -9.05 -12.16
C LYS A 113 -4.80 -9.25 -11.61
N CYS A 114 -4.66 -9.75 -10.39
CA CYS A 114 -3.36 -10.05 -9.80
C CYS A 114 -2.71 -11.27 -10.48
N GLU A 115 -3.50 -12.31 -10.75
CA GLU A 115 -3.05 -13.50 -11.48
C GLU A 115 -2.66 -13.19 -12.92
N GLU A 116 -3.42 -12.34 -13.62
CA GLU A 116 -3.10 -11.88 -14.98
C GLU A 116 -1.84 -11.00 -15.04
N ALA A 117 -1.60 -10.19 -14.01
CA ALA A 117 -0.46 -9.27 -13.98
C ALA A 117 0.85 -9.92 -13.50
N GLU A 118 0.77 -11.05 -12.78
CA GLU A 118 1.90 -11.77 -12.18
C GLU A 118 2.96 -10.85 -11.52
N PRO A 119 2.57 -10.04 -10.52
CA PRO A 119 3.46 -9.04 -9.94
C PRO A 119 4.71 -9.67 -9.33
N ARG A 120 5.84 -8.99 -9.47
CA ARG A 120 7.16 -9.42 -8.97
C ARG A 120 7.76 -8.46 -7.96
N HIS A 121 7.24 -7.24 -7.90
CA HIS A 121 7.70 -6.19 -7.01
C HIS A 121 6.73 -5.98 -5.83
N GLY A 122 7.19 -5.22 -4.84
CA GLY A 122 6.52 -5.05 -3.55
C GLY A 122 7.36 -5.63 -2.43
N GLU A 123 7.51 -4.89 -1.33
CA GLU A 123 8.32 -5.32 -0.19
C GLU A 123 7.68 -6.53 0.50
N LEU A 124 6.36 -6.44 0.74
CA LEU A 124 5.62 -7.54 1.37
C LEU A 124 5.48 -8.70 0.39
N TRP A 125 5.19 -8.40 -0.87
CA TRP A 125 5.11 -9.41 -1.92
C TRP A 125 6.40 -10.21 -2.06
N VAL A 126 7.54 -9.53 -2.23
CA VAL A 126 8.85 -10.18 -2.38
C VAL A 126 9.24 -10.96 -1.13
N SER A 127 8.90 -10.47 0.06
CA SER A 127 9.18 -11.19 1.31
C SER A 127 8.49 -12.56 1.37
N VAL A 128 7.28 -12.68 0.79
CA VAL A 128 6.52 -13.92 0.76
C VAL A 128 6.90 -14.78 -0.45
N SER A 129 7.03 -14.19 -1.64
CA SER A 129 7.30 -14.93 -2.89
C SER A 129 8.69 -15.56 -2.92
N LYS A 130 9.68 -14.91 -2.29
CA LYS A 130 11.05 -15.46 -2.16
C LYS A 130 11.24 -16.38 -0.95
N ASP A 131 10.24 -16.54 -0.09
CA ASP A 131 10.32 -17.52 1.00
C ASP A 131 10.35 -18.93 0.39
N PRO A 132 11.38 -19.76 0.69
CA PRO A 132 11.46 -21.15 0.22
C PRO A 132 10.25 -22.00 0.61
N LYS A 133 9.42 -21.60 1.57
CA LYS A 133 8.16 -22.28 1.89
C LYS A 133 7.05 -22.05 0.86
N HIS A 134 7.19 -21.02 0.03
CA HIS A 134 6.16 -20.56 -0.89
C HIS A 134 6.54 -20.70 -2.37
N TRP A 135 7.69 -21.32 -2.68
CA TRP A 135 8.22 -21.38 -4.05
C TRP A 135 7.33 -22.08 -5.10
N ARG A 136 6.41 -22.97 -4.68
CA ARG A 136 5.44 -23.64 -5.56
C ARG A 136 4.06 -23.00 -5.58
N LYS A 137 3.84 -21.96 -4.77
CA LYS A 137 2.52 -21.34 -4.64
C LYS A 137 2.22 -20.50 -5.88
N GLN A 138 0.97 -20.54 -6.31
CA GLN A 138 0.51 -19.68 -7.40
C GLN A 138 0.33 -18.23 -6.92
N THR A 139 0.29 -17.28 -7.87
CA THR A 139 0.14 -15.84 -7.62
C THR A 139 -1.04 -15.54 -6.67
N GLY A 140 -2.19 -16.18 -6.86
CA GLY A 140 -3.36 -16.00 -5.99
C GLY A 140 -3.15 -16.47 -4.55
N GLU A 141 -2.38 -17.55 -4.33
CA GLU A 141 -2.04 -18.04 -2.99
C GLU A 141 -0.99 -17.15 -2.30
N ILE A 142 -0.03 -16.64 -3.06
CA ILE A 142 0.94 -15.65 -2.58
C ILE A 142 0.19 -14.40 -2.13
N LEU A 143 -0.74 -13.88 -2.94
CA LEU A 143 -1.58 -12.74 -2.59
C LEU A 143 -2.31 -12.96 -1.26
N LYS A 144 -3.01 -14.07 -1.11
CA LYS A 144 -3.72 -14.42 0.14
C LYS A 144 -2.77 -14.49 1.34
N THR A 145 -1.55 -14.99 1.14
CA THR A 145 -0.53 -15.07 2.19
C THR A 145 -0.01 -13.69 2.58
N VAL A 146 0.27 -12.81 1.61
CA VAL A 146 0.71 -11.42 1.84
C VAL A 146 -0.37 -10.63 2.59
N VAL A 147 -1.63 -10.80 2.21
CA VAL A 147 -2.81 -10.13 2.80
C VAL A 147 -2.96 -10.45 4.30
N ASN A 148 -2.56 -11.64 4.74
CA ASN A 148 -2.58 -12.00 6.16
C ASN A 148 -1.56 -11.20 6.99
N ASN A 149 -0.47 -10.75 6.37
CA ASN A 149 0.58 -9.97 7.03
C ASN A 149 0.29 -8.46 7.04
N ILE A 150 -0.75 -8.01 6.32
CA ILE A 150 -1.11 -6.59 6.24
C ILE A 150 -2.03 -6.21 7.41
N PRO A 151 -1.63 -5.23 8.25
CA PRO A 151 -2.50 -4.70 9.30
C PRO A 151 -3.61 -3.83 8.70
N ILE A 152 -4.77 -3.85 9.34
CA ILE A 152 -5.88 -2.96 8.99
C ILE A 152 -5.48 -1.53 9.40
N PRO A 153 -5.60 -0.54 8.51
CA PRO A 153 -5.26 0.84 8.84
C PRO A 153 -6.20 1.38 9.93
N SER A 154 -5.60 1.86 11.03
CA SER A 154 -6.26 2.48 12.19
C SER A 154 -5.91 3.95 12.37
#